data_AF-A0A7S4W9N5-F1
#
_entry.id   AF-A0A7S4W9N5-F1
#
_cell.length_a   1.000
_cell.length_b   1.000
_cell.length_c   1.000
_cell.angle_alpha   90.00
_cell.angle_beta   90.00
_cell.angle_gamma   90.00
#
_symmetry.space_group_name_H-M   'P 1'
#
loop_
_entity.id
_entity.type
_entity.pdbx_description
1 polymer ?
#
loop_
_entity_poly.entity_id
_entity_poly.type
_entity_poly.pdbx_seq_one_letter_code
_entity_poly.pdbx_strand_id
1 'polypeptide(L)'
;TGVDPAALRDLYGSVDEVDFYVGGLMERKEKVTKGEGSEELGESFAAVIRDQFQRLRVGDRFWYEWNPELAAFVEGRGLRQIMRDNTPGGDPGHHPFVLPQAPADPPDATPGSMDLTVIGFKMTWQLLPGGKLEIRLSGPDTARWVGVGFGPSSTTMANVDFIVVEQSTDGTCSIGDFFGGVHALPPVRDGGAASFESSTCEISNGRLSAVVVRPLQATDSKDWSIDTNQQNFIYASTTAAWPAYHGTARGGGTLILGNATAAASSTAAPATTAAPAPPPPPPP
;
A
#
# COMPACT_ATOMS: atom_id res chain seq x y z
N THR A 1 22.61 0.25 -12.85
CA THR A 1 22.50 1.41 -11.95
C THR A 1 23.25 2.57 -12.59
N GLY A 2 22.60 3.72 -12.74
CA GLY A 2 23.08 4.88 -13.50
C GLY A 2 23.56 6.02 -12.60
N VAL A 3 24.27 5.71 -11.51
CA VAL A 3 24.88 6.73 -10.66
C VAL A 3 26.27 7.03 -11.20
N ASP A 4 26.55 8.29 -11.48
CA ASP A 4 27.83 8.75 -12.00
C ASP A 4 28.92 8.60 -10.93
N PRO A 5 29.99 7.80 -11.16
CA PRO A 5 31.11 7.68 -10.24
C PRO A 5 31.78 9.02 -9.90
N ALA A 6 31.74 10.00 -10.83
CA ALA A 6 32.27 11.34 -10.58
C ALA A 6 31.44 12.07 -9.52
N ALA A 7 30.10 11.98 -9.59
CA ALA A 7 29.21 12.59 -8.60
C ALA A 7 29.39 12.01 -7.20
N LEU A 8 29.63 10.69 -7.08
CA LEU A 8 29.94 10.05 -5.80
C LEU A 8 31.30 10.48 -5.25
N ARG A 9 32.30 10.62 -6.12
CA ARG A 9 33.62 11.09 -5.74
C ARG A 9 33.59 12.54 -5.25
N ASP A 10 32.80 13.39 -5.88
CA ASP A 10 32.62 14.78 -5.45
C ASP A 10 31.86 14.87 -4.11
N LEU A 11 30.90 13.98 -3.88
CA LEU A 11 30.09 13.98 -2.66
C LEU A 11 30.85 13.45 -1.43
N TYR A 12 31.53 12.32 -1.56
CA TYR A 12 32.19 11.65 -0.42
C TYR A 12 33.68 11.93 -0.32
N GLY A 13 34.35 12.35 -1.41
CA GLY A 13 35.79 12.64 -1.45
C GLY A 13 36.69 11.39 -1.41
N SER A 14 36.38 10.42 -0.56
CA SER A 14 37.06 9.13 -0.42
C SER A 14 36.04 7.98 -0.38
N VAL A 15 36.49 6.77 -0.75
CA VAL A 15 35.70 5.54 -0.59
C VAL A 15 35.46 5.20 0.88
N ASP A 16 36.39 5.58 1.77
CA ASP A 16 36.29 5.29 3.21
C ASP A 16 35.20 6.10 3.91
N GLU A 17 34.73 7.17 3.27
CA GLU A 17 33.65 8.04 3.77
C GLU A 17 32.28 7.64 3.23
N VAL A 18 32.22 6.65 2.34
CA VAL A 18 30.97 6.16 1.76
C VAL A 18 30.21 5.38 2.83
N ASP A 19 28.98 5.82 3.13
CA ASP A 19 28.08 5.09 4.01
C ASP A 19 27.85 3.66 3.50
N PHE A 20 27.89 2.68 4.42
CA PHE A 20 27.77 1.26 4.08
C PHE A 20 26.51 0.96 3.27
N TYR A 21 25.39 1.60 3.60
CA TYR A 21 24.12 1.37 2.92
C TYR A 21 24.15 1.93 1.50
N VAL A 22 24.69 3.15 1.33
CA VAL A 22 24.86 3.76 0.00
C VAL A 22 25.83 2.94 -0.85
N GLY A 23 26.96 2.53 -0.28
CA GLY A 23 27.97 1.70 -0.94
C GLY A 23 27.37 0.39 -1.44
N GLY A 24 26.69 -0.36 -0.57
CA GLY A 24 26.11 -1.65 -0.91
C GLY A 24 24.97 -1.59 -1.95
N LEU A 25 24.19 -0.51 -2.00
CA LEU A 25 23.21 -0.30 -3.08
C LEU A 25 23.87 -0.03 -4.45
N MET A 26 25.09 0.52 -4.45
CA MET A 26 25.84 0.85 -5.67
C MET A 26 26.71 -0.31 -6.17
N GLU A 27 26.93 -1.33 -5.34
CA GLU A 27 27.70 -2.50 -5.74
C GLU A 27 27.08 -3.19 -6.96
N ARG A 28 27.95 -3.73 -7.81
CA ARG A 28 27.49 -4.65 -8.86
C ARG A 28 27.03 -5.93 -8.21
N LYS A 29 25.88 -6.42 -8.67
CA LYS A 29 25.33 -7.73 -8.30
C LYS A 29 26.40 -8.83 -8.42
N GLU A 30 26.47 -9.69 -7.42
CA GLU A 30 27.35 -10.86 -7.45
C GLU A 30 26.98 -11.79 -8.61
N LYS A 31 27.95 -12.59 -9.06
CA LYS A 31 27.68 -13.70 -9.98
C LYS A 31 27.31 -14.92 -9.15
N VAL A 32 26.11 -15.46 -9.36
CA VAL A 32 25.75 -16.75 -8.78
C VAL A 32 26.58 -17.84 -9.41
N THR A 33 27.43 -18.48 -8.61
CA THR A 33 28.29 -19.58 -9.06
C THR A 33 28.03 -20.76 -8.14
N LYS A 34 27.53 -21.88 -8.69
CA LYS A 34 27.27 -23.12 -7.94
C LYS A 34 26.39 -22.93 -6.68
N GLY A 35 25.36 -22.09 -6.77
CA GLY A 35 24.43 -21.83 -5.66
C GLY A 35 24.96 -20.85 -4.61
N GLU A 36 26.17 -20.33 -4.77
CA GLU A 36 26.73 -19.28 -3.91
C GLU A 36 26.65 -17.92 -4.60
N GLY A 37 26.28 -16.91 -3.82
CA GLY A 37 26.16 -15.52 -4.23
C GLY A 37 24.71 -15.04 -4.34
N SER A 38 24.51 -13.79 -4.76
CA SER A 38 23.18 -13.19 -4.92
C SER A 38 22.97 -12.58 -6.31
N GLU A 39 21.85 -12.90 -6.95
CA GLU A 39 21.42 -12.22 -8.20
C GLU A 39 20.91 -10.79 -7.95
N GLU A 40 20.72 -10.41 -6.68
CA GLU A 40 20.10 -9.14 -6.30
C GLU A 40 21.00 -8.21 -5.50
N LEU A 41 22.07 -8.73 -4.89
CA LEU A 41 22.93 -8.00 -3.96
C LEU A 41 24.37 -8.01 -4.46
N GLY A 42 25.11 -6.95 -4.14
CA GLY A 42 26.56 -6.93 -4.25
C GLY A 42 27.24 -7.67 -3.10
N GLU A 43 28.57 -7.74 -3.17
CA GLU A 43 29.40 -8.57 -2.28
C GLU A 43 29.25 -8.20 -0.80
N SER A 44 29.30 -6.92 -0.46
CA SER A 44 29.23 -6.47 0.94
C SER A 44 27.85 -6.73 1.53
N PHE A 45 26.78 -6.39 0.81
CA PHE A 45 25.42 -6.65 1.26
C PHE A 45 25.11 -8.14 1.33
N ALA A 46 25.53 -8.92 0.33
CA ALA A 46 25.35 -10.37 0.33
C ALA A 46 26.08 -11.01 1.51
N ALA A 47 27.30 -10.57 1.85
CA ALA A 47 28.06 -11.08 2.98
C ALA A 47 27.35 -10.81 4.31
N VAL A 48 26.95 -9.56 4.58
CA VAL A 48 26.29 -9.20 5.84
C VAL A 48 24.93 -9.89 5.97
N ILE A 49 24.11 -9.90 4.91
CA ILE A 49 22.80 -10.54 4.92
C ILE A 49 22.93 -12.05 5.12
N ARG A 50 23.90 -12.70 4.46
CA ARG A 50 24.20 -14.13 4.63
C ARG A 50 24.59 -14.45 6.07
N ASP A 51 25.50 -13.67 6.66
CA ASP A 51 25.90 -13.85 8.08
C ASP A 51 24.69 -13.73 9.01
N GLN A 52 23.80 -12.75 8.79
CA GLN A 52 22.57 -12.61 9.58
C GLN A 52 21.66 -13.85 9.45
N PHE A 53 21.40 -14.33 8.23
CA PHE A 53 20.56 -15.51 8.03
C PHE A 53 21.19 -16.78 8.61
N GLN A 54 22.50 -16.95 8.52
CA GLN A 54 23.21 -18.08 9.12
C GLN A 54 23.06 -18.07 10.64
N ARG A 55 23.23 -16.90 11.28
CA ARG A 55 23.05 -16.75 12.72
C ARG A 55 21.61 -17.01 13.15
N LEU A 56 20.63 -16.53 12.38
CA LEU A 56 19.21 -16.81 12.62
C LEU A 56 18.93 -18.32 12.54
N ARG A 57 19.43 -19.01 11.50
CA ARG A 57 19.27 -20.45 11.33
C ARG A 57 19.88 -21.23 12.50
N VAL A 58 21.13 -20.92 12.85
CA VAL A 58 21.87 -21.62 13.93
C VAL A 58 21.26 -21.32 15.31
N GLY A 59 20.74 -20.12 15.51
CA GLY A 59 20.12 -19.70 16.76
C GLY A 59 18.69 -20.22 16.96
N ASP A 60 18.05 -20.75 15.92
CA ASP A 60 16.68 -21.24 16.00
C ASP A 60 16.63 -22.70 16.50
N ARG A 61 16.23 -22.86 17.76
CA ARG A 61 15.99 -24.19 18.38
C ARG A 61 14.88 -25.01 17.70
N PHE A 62 14.09 -24.39 16.83
CA PHE A 62 13.03 -25.04 16.08
C PHE A 62 13.39 -25.29 14.61
N TRP A 63 14.65 -25.04 14.20
CA TRP A 63 15.13 -25.40 12.88
C TRP A 63 15.42 -26.90 12.77
N TYR A 64 14.74 -27.60 11.86
CA TYR A 64 14.95 -29.03 11.56
C TYR A 64 14.83 -29.32 10.06
N GLU A 65 15.85 -29.97 9.49
CA GLU A 65 15.88 -30.42 8.07
C GLU A 65 15.42 -31.89 7.96
N TRP A 66 14.20 -32.18 8.43
CA TRP A 66 13.71 -33.56 8.56
C TRP A 66 13.20 -34.17 7.24
N ASN A 67 12.87 -33.33 6.25
CA ASN A 67 12.34 -33.75 4.95
C ASN A 67 13.37 -33.44 3.86
N PRO A 68 14.04 -34.45 3.27
CA PRO A 68 15.05 -34.26 2.23
C PRO A 68 14.53 -33.58 0.96
N GLU A 69 13.27 -33.83 0.58
CA GLU A 69 12.67 -33.19 -0.60
C GLU A 69 12.41 -31.71 -0.36
N LEU A 70 11.93 -31.37 0.84
CA LEU A 70 11.74 -29.97 1.23
C LEU A 70 13.07 -29.24 1.39
N ALA A 71 14.08 -29.90 1.97
CA ALA A 71 15.43 -29.36 2.08
C ALA A 71 16.01 -29.06 0.69
N ALA A 72 15.92 -30.01 -0.25
CA ALA A 72 16.37 -29.81 -1.63
C ALA A 72 15.59 -28.69 -2.35
N PHE A 73 14.29 -28.58 -2.11
CA PHE A 73 13.47 -27.48 -2.62
C PHE A 73 13.95 -26.12 -2.09
N VAL A 74 14.21 -25.99 -0.79
CA VAL A 74 14.68 -24.74 -0.18
C VAL A 74 16.10 -24.39 -0.63
N GLU A 75 17.00 -25.36 -0.65
CA GLU A 75 18.40 -25.17 -1.09
C GLU A 75 18.50 -24.75 -2.56
N GLY A 76 17.56 -25.17 -3.41
CA GLY A 76 17.49 -24.77 -4.81
C GLY A 76 17.00 -23.34 -5.05
N ARG A 77 16.66 -22.57 -4.02
CA ARG A 77 15.97 -21.28 -4.15
C ARG A 77 16.87 -20.12 -3.77
N GLY A 78 17.23 -19.30 -4.76
CA GLY A 78 17.89 -18.02 -4.54
C GLY A 78 16.92 -16.91 -4.12
N LEU A 79 17.46 -15.82 -3.58
CA LEU A 79 16.69 -14.64 -3.13
C LEU A 79 15.75 -14.09 -4.22
N ARG A 80 16.21 -14.00 -5.47
CA ARG A 80 15.39 -13.56 -6.61
C ARG A 80 14.18 -14.46 -6.84
N GLN A 81 14.35 -15.79 -6.72
CA GLN A 81 13.24 -16.72 -6.88
C GLN A 81 12.23 -16.56 -5.74
N ILE A 82 12.70 -16.44 -4.50
CA ILE A 82 11.84 -16.14 -3.34
C ILE A 82 11.04 -14.85 -3.57
N MET A 83 11.66 -13.79 -4.09
CA MET A 83 10.96 -12.54 -4.42
C MET A 83 9.88 -12.76 -5.47
N ARG A 84 10.16 -13.49 -6.56
CA ARG A 84 9.18 -13.79 -7.62
C ARG A 84 7.96 -14.52 -7.07
N ASP A 85 8.17 -15.53 -6.25
CA ASP A 85 7.09 -16.35 -5.70
C ASP A 85 6.20 -15.58 -4.71
N ASN A 86 6.72 -14.48 -4.14
CA ASN A 86 5.99 -13.59 -3.25
C ASN A 86 5.55 -12.28 -3.92
N THR A 87 5.77 -12.11 -5.23
CA THR A 87 5.35 -10.92 -5.98
C THR A 87 4.14 -11.27 -6.85
N PRO A 88 2.97 -10.62 -6.65
CA PRO A 88 1.84 -10.78 -7.56
C PRO A 88 2.23 -10.46 -9.01
N GLY A 89 2.02 -11.40 -9.92
CA GLY A 89 2.44 -11.29 -11.33
C GLY A 89 3.86 -11.77 -11.64
N GLY A 90 4.65 -12.16 -10.63
CA GLY A 90 5.90 -12.91 -10.78
C GLY A 90 7.12 -12.10 -11.26
N ASP A 91 7.02 -10.78 -11.43
CA ASP A 91 8.16 -9.93 -11.78
C ASP A 91 8.49 -8.91 -10.66
N PRO A 92 9.57 -9.13 -9.89
CA PRO A 92 10.03 -8.19 -8.87
C PRO A 92 10.82 -7.00 -9.47
N GLY A 93 10.89 -6.86 -10.79
CA GLY A 93 11.60 -5.79 -11.49
C GLY A 93 13.10 -6.03 -11.60
N HIS A 94 13.80 -5.23 -12.42
CA HIS A 94 15.24 -5.41 -12.67
C HIS A 94 16.12 -5.07 -11.44
N HIS A 95 15.57 -4.24 -10.53
CA HIS A 95 16.17 -3.81 -9.27
C HIS A 95 15.11 -3.72 -8.17
N PRO A 96 14.80 -4.82 -7.46
CA PRO A 96 13.72 -4.88 -6.47
C PRO A 96 13.93 -3.96 -5.26
N PHE A 97 15.16 -3.48 -5.06
CA PHE A 97 15.56 -2.58 -3.98
C PHE A 97 15.71 -1.12 -4.42
N VAL A 98 15.50 -0.84 -5.70
CA VAL A 98 15.49 0.52 -6.22
C VAL A 98 14.04 0.85 -6.50
N LEU A 99 13.54 1.89 -5.85
CA LEU A 99 12.23 2.43 -6.18
C LEU A 99 12.20 2.69 -7.69
N PRO A 100 11.13 2.32 -8.41
CA PRO A 100 10.98 2.71 -9.80
C PRO A 100 11.31 4.19 -9.92
N GLN A 101 12.25 4.55 -10.81
CA GLN A 101 12.51 5.96 -11.05
C GLN A 101 11.17 6.56 -11.47
N ALA A 102 10.70 7.53 -10.68
CA ALA A 102 9.56 8.33 -11.07
C ALA A 102 9.87 8.86 -12.48
N PRO A 103 8.92 8.80 -13.43
CA PRO A 103 9.07 9.56 -14.67
C PRO A 103 9.47 10.98 -14.30
N ALA A 104 10.43 11.57 -15.03
CA ALA A 104 10.83 12.96 -14.81
C ALA A 104 9.56 13.83 -14.72
N ASP A 105 9.43 14.58 -13.63
CA ASP A 105 8.20 15.27 -13.27
C ASP A 105 7.68 16.13 -14.44
N PRO A 106 6.40 16.01 -14.83
CA PRO A 106 5.76 17.09 -15.56
C PRO A 106 5.62 18.31 -14.63
N PRO A 107 5.53 19.53 -15.18
CA PRO A 107 5.29 20.74 -14.40
C PRO A 107 3.82 20.77 -13.98
N ASP A 108 3.44 19.95 -13.01
CA ASP A 108 2.28 20.11 -12.14
C ASP A 108 2.32 18.98 -11.10
N ALA A 109 2.28 19.35 -9.82
CA ALA A 109 2.57 18.53 -8.66
C ALA A 109 2.06 17.07 -8.78
N THR A 110 2.99 16.11 -8.77
CA THR A 110 2.67 14.68 -8.75
C THR A 110 1.76 14.39 -7.55
N PRO A 111 0.52 13.89 -7.77
CA PRO A 111 -0.40 13.53 -6.70
C PRO A 111 0.28 12.59 -5.70
N GLY A 112 0.11 12.81 -4.40
CA GLY A 112 0.42 11.75 -3.45
C GLY A 112 -0.47 10.54 -3.76
N SER A 113 0.08 9.33 -3.68
CA SER A 113 -0.63 8.11 -4.09
C SER A 113 -0.51 7.05 -3.02
N MET A 114 -1.63 6.40 -2.70
CA MET A 114 -1.66 5.13 -2.00
C MET A 114 -2.21 4.05 -2.93
N ASP A 115 -1.40 3.02 -3.16
CA ASP A 115 -1.82 1.81 -3.84
C ASP A 115 -1.89 0.69 -2.80
N LEU A 116 -3.11 0.31 -2.41
CA LEU A 116 -3.34 -0.83 -1.54
C LEU A 116 -3.68 -2.03 -2.42
N THR A 117 -2.67 -2.47 -3.17
CA THR A 117 -2.78 -3.55 -4.16
C THR A 117 -3.23 -4.88 -3.54
N VAL A 118 -3.18 -5.02 -2.21
CA VAL A 118 -3.66 -6.19 -1.45
C VAL A 118 -5.18 -6.38 -1.52
N ILE A 119 -5.97 -5.30 -1.73
CA ILE A 119 -7.44 -5.40 -1.84
C ILE A 119 -8.01 -4.70 -3.08
N GLY A 120 -7.16 -4.32 -4.04
CA GLY A 120 -7.55 -3.68 -5.30
C GLY A 120 -8.09 -2.25 -5.16
N PHE A 121 -8.14 -1.70 -3.94
CA PHE A 121 -8.45 -0.30 -3.68
C PHE A 121 -7.23 0.58 -4.00
N LYS A 122 -7.47 1.65 -4.74
CA LYS A 122 -6.46 2.68 -5.03
C LYS A 122 -7.03 4.05 -4.72
N MET A 123 -6.24 4.87 -4.06
CA MET A 123 -6.54 6.29 -3.88
C MET A 123 -5.33 7.14 -4.23
N THR A 124 -5.53 8.18 -5.03
CA THR A 124 -4.51 9.23 -5.22
C THR A 124 -5.12 10.57 -4.90
N TRP A 125 -4.29 11.54 -4.56
CA TRP A 125 -4.75 12.86 -4.16
C TRP A 125 -3.81 13.96 -4.62
N GLN A 126 -4.36 15.12 -4.96
CA GLN A 126 -3.59 16.28 -5.37
C GLN A 126 -4.17 17.53 -4.72
N LEU A 127 -3.30 18.33 -4.10
CA LEU A 127 -3.68 19.69 -3.70
C LEU A 127 -3.80 20.55 -4.95
N LEU A 128 -4.95 21.21 -5.09
CA LEU A 128 -5.23 22.13 -6.19
C LEU A 128 -5.20 23.58 -5.67
N PRO A 129 -4.94 24.57 -6.56
CA PRO A 129 -5.08 25.98 -6.22
C PRO A 129 -6.46 26.31 -5.66
N GLY A 130 -6.52 27.34 -4.80
CA GLY A 130 -7.77 27.77 -4.17
C GLY A 130 -8.20 26.92 -2.98
N GLY A 131 -7.28 26.13 -2.40
CA GLY A 131 -7.55 25.35 -1.18
C GLY A 131 -8.48 24.18 -1.45
N LYS A 132 -8.21 23.42 -2.51
CA LYS A 132 -9.00 22.25 -2.92
C LYS A 132 -8.15 20.99 -2.92
N LEU A 133 -8.82 19.86 -2.81
CA LEU A 133 -8.23 18.52 -2.87
C LEU A 133 -8.95 17.74 -3.98
N GLU A 134 -8.18 17.31 -4.97
CA GLU A 134 -8.62 16.27 -5.89
C GLU A 134 -8.33 14.91 -5.28
N ILE A 135 -9.30 14.00 -5.33
CA ILE A 135 -9.20 12.63 -4.87
C ILE A 135 -9.60 11.73 -6.04
N ARG A 136 -8.75 10.77 -6.39
CA ARG A 136 -9.06 9.73 -7.36
C ARG A 136 -9.20 8.41 -6.62
N LEU A 137 -10.31 7.73 -6.80
CA LEU A 137 -10.64 6.47 -6.13
C LEU A 137 -10.85 5.39 -7.19
N SER A 138 -10.38 4.19 -6.94
CA SER A 138 -10.84 3.01 -7.69
C SER A 138 -10.93 1.79 -6.79
N GLY A 139 -12.00 1.01 -6.96
CA GLY A 139 -12.16 -0.28 -6.28
C GLY A 139 -11.45 -1.43 -6.99
N PRO A 140 -11.48 -2.64 -6.38
CA PRO A 140 -11.13 -3.87 -7.08
C PRO A 140 -12.06 -4.11 -8.28
N ASP A 141 -11.67 -5.05 -9.15
CA ASP A 141 -12.54 -5.51 -10.23
C ASP A 141 -13.86 -6.00 -9.66
N THR A 142 -14.97 -5.66 -10.32
CA THR A 142 -16.35 -5.97 -9.90
C THR A 142 -16.84 -5.31 -8.61
N ALA A 143 -16.10 -4.33 -8.08
CA ALA A 143 -16.58 -3.53 -6.96
C ALA A 143 -17.94 -2.90 -7.27
N ARG A 144 -18.91 -3.14 -6.39
CA ARG A 144 -20.25 -2.57 -6.45
C ARG A 144 -20.34 -1.25 -5.69
N TRP A 145 -19.45 -1.04 -4.72
CA TRP A 145 -19.19 0.29 -4.20
C TRP A 145 -17.77 0.40 -3.63
N VAL A 146 -17.24 1.62 -3.64
CA VAL A 146 -15.98 2.02 -3.01
C VAL A 146 -16.20 3.35 -2.29
N GLY A 147 -15.67 3.50 -1.09
CA GLY A 147 -15.82 4.71 -0.30
C GLY A 147 -14.55 5.11 0.42
N VAL A 148 -14.41 6.42 0.61
CA VAL A 148 -13.40 7.04 1.48
C VAL A 148 -14.12 7.95 2.45
N GLY A 149 -13.61 8.07 3.67
CA GLY A 149 -14.09 9.07 4.61
C GLY A 149 -12.98 9.75 5.38
N PHE A 150 -13.19 11.02 5.72
CA PHE A 150 -12.27 11.87 6.46
C PHE A 150 -12.88 12.23 7.81
N GLY A 151 -12.06 12.20 8.86
CA GLY A 151 -12.58 12.33 10.21
C GLY A 151 -11.52 12.41 11.27
N PRO A 152 -11.93 12.30 12.55
CA PRO A 152 -11.04 12.47 13.69
C PRO A 152 -10.06 11.29 13.86
N SER A 153 -10.37 10.11 13.32
CA SER A 153 -9.60 8.89 13.52
C SER A 153 -9.70 7.97 12.30
N SER A 154 -8.67 7.15 12.10
CA SER A 154 -8.56 6.15 11.04
C SER A 154 -9.17 4.78 11.42
N THR A 155 -9.85 4.67 12.55
CA THR A 155 -10.38 3.39 13.06
C THR A 155 -11.88 3.41 13.36
N THR A 156 -12.55 4.54 13.13
CA THR A 156 -13.97 4.69 13.47
C THR A 156 -14.79 5.26 12.32
N MET A 157 -16.04 4.81 12.20
CA MET A 157 -17.03 5.41 11.30
C MET A 157 -17.85 6.54 11.97
N ALA A 158 -17.60 6.82 13.25
CA ALA A 158 -18.27 7.90 13.97
C ALA A 158 -17.65 9.26 13.67
N ASN A 159 -18.49 10.25 13.38
CA ASN A 159 -18.13 11.61 12.97
C ASN A 159 -17.19 11.63 11.76
N VAL A 160 -17.54 10.87 10.72
CA VAL A 160 -16.76 10.80 9.47
C VAL A 160 -17.60 11.32 8.30
N ASP A 161 -16.99 12.20 7.51
CA ASP A 161 -17.46 12.72 6.22
C ASP A 161 -17.06 11.70 5.14
N PHE A 162 -18.04 11.08 4.49
CA PHE A 162 -17.85 9.99 3.54
C PHE A 162 -18.26 10.38 2.12
N ILE A 163 -17.36 10.08 1.18
CA ILE A 163 -17.64 10.05 -0.25
C ILE A 163 -17.74 8.58 -0.67
N VAL A 164 -18.87 8.19 -1.23
CA VAL A 164 -19.12 6.82 -1.69
C VAL A 164 -19.46 6.81 -3.16
N VAL A 165 -18.72 6.01 -3.92
CA VAL A 165 -18.97 5.70 -5.32
C VAL A 165 -19.69 4.36 -5.37
N GLU A 166 -20.87 4.34 -5.98
CA GLU A 166 -21.70 3.14 -6.10
C GLU A 166 -21.92 2.79 -7.57
N GLN A 167 -21.98 1.50 -7.87
CA GLN A 167 -22.43 0.98 -9.15
C GLN A 167 -23.86 0.46 -9.00
N SER A 168 -24.77 1.01 -9.80
CA SER A 168 -26.17 0.58 -9.87
C SER A 168 -26.31 -0.75 -10.64
N THR A 169 -27.46 -1.42 -10.51
CA THR A 169 -27.72 -2.70 -11.19
C THR A 169 -27.85 -2.56 -12.71
N ASP A 170 -28.14 -1.36 -13.20
CA ASP A 170 -28.20 -1.02 -14.62
C ASP A 170 -26.82 -0.73 -15.26
N GLY A 171 -25.74 -0.88 -14.48
CA GLY A 171 -24.37 -0.65 -14.95
C GLY A 171 -23.96 0.82 -14.98
N THR A 172 -24.77 1.73 -14.44
CA THR A 172 -24.37 3.12 -14.19
C THR A 172 -23.63 3.27 -12.87
N CYS A 173 -22.87 4.34 -12.70
CA CYS A 173 -22.27 4.72 -11.42
C CYS A 173 -22.84 6.03 -10.91
N SER A 174 -22.83 6.22 -9.60
CA SER A 174 -23.14 7.48 -8.92
C SER A 174 -22.14 7.72 -7.80
N ILE A 175 -21.99 8.99 -7.44
CA ILE A 175 -21.19 9.43 -6.29
C ILE A 175 -22.17 10.07 -5.31
N GLY A 176 -22.08 9.69 -4.05
CA GLY A 176 -22.90 10.25 -2.99
C GLY A 176 -22.04 10.79 -1.85
N ASP A 177 -22.64 11.77 -1.19
CA ASP A 177 -22.15 12.42 0.01
C ASP A 177 -22.89 11.87 1.23
N PHE A 178 -22.14 11.46 2.26
CA PHE A 178 -22.65 10.71 3.39
C PHE A 178 -21.97 11.09 4.69
N PHE A 179 -22.70 10.99 5.79
CA PHE A 179 -22.19 11.24 7.12
C PHE A 179 -22.33 10.01 8.02
N GLY A 180 -21.24 9.62 8.67
CA GLY A 180 -21.21 8.59 9.69
C GLY A 180 -21.41 9.19 11.08
N GLY A 181 -22.61 9.12 11.65
CA GLY A 181 -22.85 9.67 12.99
C GLY A 181 -22.34 8.79 14.13
N VAL A 182 -22.44 7.46 13.98
CA VAL A 182 -22.12 6.48 15.04
C VAL A 182 -21.26 5.37 14.47
N HIS A 183 -20.34 4.87 15.29
CA HIS A 183 -19.44 3.79 14.91
C HIS A 183 -20.23 2.52 14.56
N ALA A 184 -19.75 1.78 13.54
CA ALA A 184 -20.31 0.51 13.07
C ALA A 184 -21.75 0.55 12.54
N LEU A 185 -22.31 1.73 12.29
CA LEU A 185 -23.52 1.89 11.49
C LEU A 185 -23.17 2.37 10.08
N PRO A 186 -23.93 1.96 9.05
CA PRO A 186 -23.74 2.50 7.70
C PRO A 186 -23.97 4.01 7.72
N PRO A 187 -23.16 4.79 6.99
CA PRO A 187 -23.34 6.22 6.94
C PRO A 187 -24.62 6.56 6.18
N VAL A 188 -25.25 7.66 6.56
CA VAL A 188 -26.51 8.14 5.98
C VAL A 188 -26.23 9.25 4.99
N ARG A 189 -27.08 9.42 3.96
CA ARG A 189 -26.91 10.54 3.02
C ARG A 189 -26.80 11.83 3.79
N ASP A 190 -25.84 12.66 3.41
CA ASP A 190 -25.87 14.03 3.87
C ASP A 190 -27.04 14.76 3.22
N GLY A 191 -27.85 15.41 4.05
CA GLY A 191 -28.93 16.29 3.61
C GLY A 191 -28.51 17.77 3.60
N GLY A 192 -27.23 18.04 3.90
CA GLY A 192 -26.61 19.35 3.90
C GLY A 192 -25.99 19.72 2.55
N ALA A 193 -25.02 20.62 2.60
CA ALA A 193 -24.27 21.02 1.42
C ALA A 193 -23.32 19.88 1.01
N ALA A 194 -23.08 19.72 -0.29
CA ALA A 194 -22.23 18.64 -0.78
C ALA A 194 -20.77 18.87 -0.35
N SER A 195 -20.13 17.83 0.18
CA SER A 195 -18.71 17.83 0.53
C SER A 195 -17.77 18.01 -0.68
N PHE A 196 -18.27 18.06 -1.92
CA PHE A 196 -17.50 18.21 -3.14
C PHE A 196 -18.14 19.17 -4.16
N GLU A 197 -17.30 19.85 -4.94
CA GLU A 197 -17.71 20.83 -5.96
C GLU A 197 -17.85 20.23 -7.35
N SER A 198 -17.07 19.20 -7.64
CA SER A 198 -17.15 18.48 -8.91
C SER A 198 -16.78 17.01 -8.71
N SER A 199 -17.42 16.15 -9.49
CA SER A 199 -17.21 14.71 -9.38
C SER A 199 -17.52 14.01 -10.69
N THR A 200 -16.73 13.02 -11.06
CA THR A 200 -16.99 12.10 -12.16
C THR A 200 -16.78 10.67 -11.69
N CYS A 201 -17.61 9.74 -12.16
CA CYS A 201 -17.38 8.32 -11.98
C CYS A 201 -17.44 7.62 -13.33
N GLU A 202 -16.77 6.48 -13.41
CA GLU A 202 -16.79 5.62 -14.59
C GLU A 202 -16.66 4.16 -14.18
N ILE A 203 -17.10 3.28 -15.08
CA ILE A 203 -16.88 1.85 -14.98
C ILE A 203 -16.15 1.44 -16.26
N SER A 204 -14.89 1.06 -16.13
CA SER A 204 -14.05 0.66 -17.25
C SER A 204 -13.38 -0.68 -16.96
N ASN A 205 -13.51 -1.64 -17.89
CA ASN A 205 -13.00 -3.00 -17.73
C ASN A 205 -13.42 -3.68 -16.40
N GLY A 206 -14.65 -3.41 -15.95
CA GLY A 206 -15.17 -3.96 -14.69
C GLY A 206 -14.68 -3.27 -13.41
N ARG A 207 -13.85 -2.23 -13.52
CA ARG A 207 -13.37 -1.42 -12.40
C ARG A 207 -14.19 -0.14 -12.25
N LEU A 208 -14.72 0.07 -11.05
CA LEU A 208 -15.39 1.29 -10.64
C LEU A 208 -14.35 2.32 -10.19
N SER A 209 -14.33 3.49 -10.84
CA SER A 209 -13.43 4.61 -10.51
C SER A 209 -14.20 5.93 -10.40
N ALA A 210 -13.61 6.86 -9.65
CA ALA A 210 -14.12 8.21 -9.53
C ALA A 210 -12.99 9.23 -9.37
N VAL A 211 -13.27 10.46 -9.80
CA VAL A 211 -12.50 11.66 -9.47
C VAL A 211 -13.44 12.61 -8.75
N VAL A 212 -13.02 13.11 -7.59
CA VAL A 212 -13.80 14.05 -6.77
C VAL A 212 -12.92 15.22 -6.40
N VAL A 213 -13.42 16.44 -6.59
CA VAL A 213 -12.74 17.67 -6.16
C VAL A 213 -13.57 18.30 -5.06
N ARG A 214 -12.95 18.46 -3.89
CA ARG A 214 -13.57 19.08 -2.72
C ARG A 214 -12.79 20.28 -2.20
N PRO A 215 -13.44 21.26 -1.55
CA PRO A 215 -12.72 22.24 -0.75
C PRO A 215 -11.99 21.56 0.40
N LEU A 216 -10.90 22.17 0.89
CA LEU A 216 -10.24 21.71 2.11
C LEU A 216 -11.08 22.01 3.35
N GLN A 217 -11.86 23.09 3.32
CA GLN A 217 -12.75 23.46 4.42
C GLN A 217 -14.08 22.73 4.29
N ALA A 218 -14.63 22.31 5.44
CA ALA A 218 -15.97 21.76 5.55
C ALA A 218 -17.01 22.75 5.01
N THR A 219 -17.99 22.26 4.25
CA THR A 219 -19.07 23.11 3.72
C THR A 219 -20.23 23.24 4.71
N ASP A 220 -20.39 22.25 5.60
CA ASP A 220 -21.26 22.33 6.77
C ASP A 220 -20.74 21.54 8.00
N SER A 221 -21.60 21.31 8.99
CA SER A 221 -21.26 20.67 10.27
C SER A 221 -20.95 19.17 10.20
N LYS A 222 -21.27 18.51 9.09
CA LYS A 222 -21.07 17.07 8.89
C LYS A 222 -19.90 16.77 7.96
N ASP A 223 -19.47 17.77 7.20
CA ASP A 223 -18.24 17.70 6.44
C ASP A 223 -17.00 17.84 7.32
N TRP A 224 -15.90 17.25 6.85
CA TRP A 224 -14.62 17.33 7.54
C TRP A 224 -13.67 18.34 6.88
N SER A 225 -13.12 19.24 7.68
CA SER A 225 -12.04 20.13 7.23
C SER A 225 -10.72 19.37 7.21
N ILE A 226 -10.05 19.35 6.05
CA ILE A 226 -8.82 18.59 5.83
C ILE A 226 -7.63 19.31 6.46
N ASP A 227 -6.96 18.64 7.40
CA ASP A 227 -5.65 19.07 7.89
C ASP A 227 -4.57 18.70 6.86
N THR A 228 -3.93 19.71 6.28
CA THR A 228 -2.89 19.51 5.26
C THR A 228 -1.57 18.99 5.82
N ASN A 229 -1.36 19.02 7.13
CA ASN A 229 -0.20 18.39 7.75
C ASN A 229 -0.44 16.90 7.96
N GLN A 230 -1.58 16.56 8.57
CA GLN A 230 -1.89 15.20 8.97
C GLN A 230 -3.40 14.95 9.04
N GLN A 231 -3.96 14.29 8.02
CA GLN A 231 -5.38 14.00 7.95
C GLN A 231 -5.68 12.51 8.07
N ASN A 232 -6.50 12.11 9.05
CA ASN A 232 -6.95 10.73 9.14
C ASN A 232 -8.03 10.43 8.09
N PHE A 233 -7.96 9.24 7.51
CA PHE A 233 -8.99 8.75 6.62
C PHE A 233 -9.26 7.27 6.86
N ILE A 234 -10.45 6.85 6.45
CA ILE A 234 -10.85 5.45 6.35
C ILE A 234 -11.35 5.16 4.96
N TYR A 235 -11.30 3.90 4.56
CA TYR A 235 -11.76 3.47 3.25
C TYR A 235 -12.38 2.08 3.34
N ALA A 236 -13.26 1.77 2.39
CA ALA A 236 -13.88 0.47 2.27
C ALA A 236 -14.37 0.21 0.85
N SER A 237 -14.54 -1.06 0.50
CA SER A 237 -15.16 -1.48 -0.76
C SER A 237 -15.79 -2.86 -0.63
N THR A 238 -16.70 -3.21 -1.54
CA THR A 238 -17.19 -4.59 -1.68
C THR A 238 -17.83 -4.82 -3.05
N THR A 239 -18.02 -6.09 -3.39
CA THR A 239 -18.74 -6.57 -4.57
C THR A 239 -20.25 -6.75 -4.31
N ALA A 240 -20.75 -6.38 -3.13
CA ALA A 240 -22.17 -6.32 -2.82
C ALA A 240 -22.73 -4.89 -3.01
N ALA A 241 -23.99 -4.75 -3.45
CA ALA A 241 -24.60 -3.45 -3.70
C ALA A 241 -24.65 -2.57 -2.44
N TRP A 242 -24.46 -1.27 -2.58
CA TRP A 242 -24.58 -0.31 -1.49
C TRP A 242 -25.98 -0.41 -0.82
N PRO A 243 -26.10 -0.31 0.52
CA PRO A 243 -25.07 -0.11 1.55
C PRO A 243 -24.62 -1.43 2.23
N ALA A 244 -24.46 -2.52 1.46
CA ALA A 244 -24.04 -3.79 2.03
C ALA A 244 -22.69 -3.68 2.74
N TYR A 245 -22.56 -4.41 3.86
CA TYR A 245 -21.35 -4.42 4.67
C TYR A 245 -20.12 -4.85 3.87
N HIS A 246 -19.03 -4.09 4.01
CA HIS A 246 -17.78 -4.25 3.25
C HIS A 246 -16.93 -5.46 3.68
N GLY A 247 -17.29 -6.17 4.75
CA GLY A 247 -16.46 -7.25 5.28
C GLY A 247 -15.05 -6.75 5.60
N THR A 248 -14.03 -7.55 5.33
CA THR A 248 -12.61 -7.24 5.62
C THR A 248 -11.97 -6.27 4.63
N ALA A 249 -12.63 -5.92 3.52
CA ALA A 249 -12.11 -5.01 2.50
C ALA A 249 -12.26 -3.55 2.92
N ARG A 250 -11.54 -3.18 3.98
CA ARG A 250 -11.57 -1.89 4.66
C ARG A 250 -10.24 -1.57 5.30
N GLY A 251 -10.05 -0.31 5.66
CA GLY A 251 -8.94 0.11 6.49
C GLY A 251 -8.98 1.59 6.76
N GLY A 252 -7.86 2.11 7.23
CA GLY A 252 -7.66 3.53 7.41
C GLY A 252 -6.19 3.84 7.52
N GLY A 253 -5.88 5.12 7.49
CA GLY A 253 -4.53 5.61 7.60
C GLY A 253 -4.51 7.11 7.80
N THR A 254 -3.34 7.67 7.57
CA THR A 254 -3.09 9.09 7.69
C THR A 254 -2.52 9.60 6.38
N LEU A 255 -3.14 10.67 5.89
CA LEU A 255 -2.78 11.42 4.72
C LEU A 255 -1.86 12.57 5.13
N ILE A 256 -0.67 12.63 4.54
CA ILE A 256 0.27 13.74 4.73
C ILE A 256 0.29 14.52 3.41
N LEU A 257 -0.30 15.72 3.40
CA LEU A 257 -0.40 16.55 2.19
C LEU A 257 0.77 17.54 2.07
N GLY A 258 1.45 17.85 3.18
CA GLY A 258 2.54 18.82 3.27
C GLY A 258 3.88 18.41 2.65
N ASN A 259 4.01 17.19 2.13
CA ASN A 259 5.16 16.74 1.35
C ASN A 259 4.68 15.60 0.43
N ALA A 260 4.78 15.78 -0.89
CA ALA A 260 4.48 14.74 -1.89
C ALA A 260 5.53 13.61 -1.89
N THR A 261 5.83 13.04 -0.72
CA THR A 261 6.64 11.82 -0.52
C THR A 261 5.93 10.98 0.55
N ALA A 262 4.96 10.17 0.12
CA ALA A 262 4.24 9.28 1.03
C ALA A 262 5.16 8.14 1.51
N ALA A 263 5.50 8.15 2.80
CA ALA A 263 5.95 6.97 3.51
C ALA A 263 4.70 6.15 3.90
N ALA A 264 4.54 4.96 3.32
CA ALA A 264 3.50 4.03 3.71
C ALA A 264 3.86 3.37 5.06
N SER A 265 3.09 3.65 6.11
CA SER A 265 3.07 2.86 7.33
C SER A 265 1.86 1.93 7.28
N SER A 266 2.08 0.66 6.96
CA SER A 266 1.07 -0.38 7.11
C SER A 266 1.10 -0.92 8.53
N THR A 267 0.23 -0.42 9.41
CA THR A 267 -0.14 -1.17 10.62
C THR A 267 -1.27 -2.11 10.25
N ALA A 268 -0.94 -3.19 9.55
CA ALA A 268 -1.82 -4.36 9.53
C ALA A 268 -1.75 -5.00 10.91
N ALA A 269 -2.87 -5.02 11.64
CA ALA A 269 -2.99 -5.92 12.78
C ALA A 269 -2.75 -7.34 12.26
N PRO A 270 -1.87 -8.14 12.90
CA PRO A 270 -1.63 -9.50 12.48
C PRO A 270 -2.96 -10.26 12.52
N ALA A 271 -3.28 -10.95 11.43
CA ALA A 271 -4.35 -11.92 11.42
C ALA A 271 -4.03 -12.96 12.51
N THR A 272 -4.81 -12.97 13.59
CA THR A 272 -4.80 -14.08 14.54
C THR A 272 -5.27 -15.31 13.77
N THR A 273 -4.32 -16.13 13.34
CA THR A 273 -4.61 -17.50 12.93
C THR A 273 -5.20 -18.20 14.15
N ALA A 274 -6.43 -18.70 14.02
CA ALA A 274 -6.98 -19.60 15.01
C ALA A 274 -6.02 -20.79 15.15
N ALA A 275 -5.65 -21.12 16.40
CA ALA A 275 -4.85 -22.30 16.69
C ALA A 275 -5.54 -23.54 16.10
N PRO A 276 -4.79 -24.47 15.49
CA PRO A 276 -5.37 -25.73 15.00
C PRO A 276 -6.02 -26.48 16.16
N ALA A 277 -7.18 -27.08 15.90
CA ALA A 277 -7.88 -27.90 16.88
C ALA A 277 -6.97 -29.05 17.38
N PRO A 278 -7.00 -29.38 18.69
CA PRO A 278 -6.19 -30.46 19.23
C PRO A 278 -6.57 -31.80 18.58
N PRO A 279 -5.60 -32.73 18.42
CA PRO A 279 -5.86 -34.03 17.83
C PRO A 279 -6.87 -34.82 18.68
N PRO A 280 -7.68 -35.68 18.05
CA PRO A 280 -8.64 -36.52 18.77
C PRO A 280 -7.91 -37.47 19.74
N PRO A 281 -8.51 -37.77 20.90
CA PRO A 281 -7.93 -38.71 21.85
C PRO A 281 -7.77 -40.11 21.24
N PRO A 282 -6.76 -40.89 21.66
CA PRO A 282 -6.56 -42.24 21.16
C PRO A 282 -7.77 -43.14 21.50
N PRO A 283 -8.08 -44.13 20.63
CA PRO A 283 -9.19 -45.04 20.84
C PRO A 283 -9.01 -45.88 22.14
N PRO A 284 -10.12 -46.35 22.72
CA PRO A 284 -10.12 -47.09 24.00
C PRO A 284 -9.37 -48.42 23.93
#